data_AF-A0A2N3EN87-F1
#
_entry.id   AF-A0A2N3EN87-F1
#
_cell.length_a   1.000
_cell.length_b   1.000
_cell.length_c   1.000
_cell.angle_alpha   90.00
_cell.angle_beta   90.00
_cell.angle_gamma   90.00
#
_symmetry.space_group_name_H-M   'P 1'
#
loop_
_entity.id
_entity.type
_entity.pdbx_description
1 polymer ?
#
loop_
_entity_poly.entity_id
_entity_poly.type
_entity_poly.pdbx_seq_one_letter_code
_entity_poly.pdbx_strand_id
1 'polypeptide(L)' 'MAGIPVSGTCDPRFAPLRDAFAANFDERGEPGGAIALMVDGRLVADLWGGFRDAARETP' A
#
# COMPACT_ATOMS: atom_id res chain seq x y z
N MET A 1 -6.90 -16.31 3.95
CA MET A 1 -7.60 -15.00 3.88
C MET A 1 -7.01 -14.26 2.71
N ALA A 2 -7.83 -13.72 1.81
CA ALA A 2 -7.31 -12.89 0.73
C ALA A 2 -6.83 -11.58 1.35
N GLY A 3 -5.52 -11.32 1.28
CA GLY A 3 -4.92 -10.08 1.78
C GLY A 3 -5.52 -8.86 1.07
N ILE A 4 -5.42 -7.70 1.70
CA ILE A 4 -5.94 -6.46 1.14
C ILE A 4 -5.24 -6.15 -0.21
N PRO A 5 -5.98 -5.98 -1.31
CA PRO A 5 -5.37 -5.72 -2.62
C PRO A 5 -4.70 -4.33 -2.65
N VAL A 6 -3.40 -4.32 -2.93
CA VAL A 6 -2.59 -3.11 -3.13
C VAL A 6 -2.64 -2.67 -4.59
N SER A 7 -3.06 -1.44 -4.81
CA SER A 7 -3.16 -0.76 -6.10
C SER A 7 -2.10 0.34 -6.22
N GLY A 8 -1.89 0.80 -7.46
CA GLY A 8 -0.97 1.90 -7.77
C GLY A 8 0.23 1.46 -8.59
N THR A 9 1.26 2.31 -8.60
CA THR A 9 2.49 2.10 -9.39
C THR A 9 3.69 1.99 -8.48
N CYS A 10 4.63 1.12 -8.83
CA CYS A 10 5.88 0.96 -8.12
C CYS A 10 6.95 0.54 -9.13
N ASP A 11 8.02 1.32 -9.21
CA ASP A 11 9.20 0.94 -9.96
C ASP A 11 9.72 -0.42 -9.43
N PRO A 12 10.00 -1.41 -10.30
CA PRO A 12 10.45 -2.74 -9.88
C PRO A 12 11.63 -2.76 -8.91
N ARG A 13 12.50 -1.73 -8.93
CA ARG A 13 13.61 -1.61 -7.97
C ARG A 13 13.14 -1.44 -6.52
N PHE A 14 11.90 -1.01 -6.31
CA PHE A 14 11.24 -0.86 -5.02
C PHE A 14 10.16 -1.93 -4.78
N ALA A 15 10.17 -3.06 -5.49
CA ALA A 15 9.23 -4.16 -5.22
C ALA A 15 9.13 -4.55 -3.73
N PRO A 16 10.22 -4.59 -2.93
CA PRO A 16 10.12 -4.85 -1.48
C PRO A 16 9.27 -3.84 -0.70
N LEU A 17 9.13 -2.59 -1.18
CA LEU A 17 8.25 -1.59 -0.57
C LEU A 17 6.78 -2.01 -0.71
N ARG A 18 6.40 -2.53 -1.88
CA ARG A 18 5.04 -3.01 -2.15
C ARG A 18 4.70 -4.20 -1.24
N ASP A 19 5.64 -5.13 -1.08
CA ASP A 19 5.46 -6.31 -0.24
C ASP A 19 5.31 -5.92 1.24
N ALA A 20 6.19 -5.03 1.73
CA ALA A 20 6.10 -4.52 3.09
C ALA A 20 4.80 -3.73 3.35
N PHE A 21 4.37 -2.93 2.37
CA PHE A 21 3.12 -2.20 2.44
C PHE A 21 1.90 -3.15 2.52
N ALA A 22 1.89 -4.21 1.72
CA ALA A 22 0.85 -5.24 1.79
C ALA A 22 0.86 -5.96 3.16
N ALA A 23 2.04 -6.31 3.66
CA ALA A 23 2.20 -6.99 4.95
C ALA A 23 1.68 -6.17 6.15
N ASN A 24 1.72 -4.83 6.08
CA ASN A 24 1.18 -3.99 7.15
C ASN A 24 -0.31 -4.23 7.41
N PHE A 25 -1.10 -4.54 6.37
CA PHE A 25 -2.52 -4.82 6.53
C PHE A 25 -2.77 -6.13 7.27
N ASP A 26 -1.98 -7.16 6.96
CA ASP A 26 -2.13 -8.50 7.52
C ASP A 26 -1.51 -8.60 8.93
N GLU A 27 -0.33 -8.03 9.14
CA GLU A 27 0.44 -8.16 10.38
C GLU A 27 0.05 -7.14 11.44
N ARG A 28 -0.32 -5.91 11.03
CA ARG A 28 -0.59 -4.80 11.96
C ARG A 28 -2.07 -4.46 12.05
N GLY A 29 -2.91 -5.09 11.21
CA GLY A 29 -4.35 -4.89 11.22
C GLY A 29 -4.80 -3.52 10.70
N GLU A 30 -3.92 -2.81 9.99
CA GLU A 30 -4.23 -1.49 9.42
C GLU A 30 -5.50 -1.57 8.54
N PRO A 31 -6.48 -0.66 8.70
CA PRO A 31 -7.70 -0.69 7.91
C PRO A 31 -7.46 -0.29 6.46
N GLY A 32 -6.51 0.62 6.22
CA GLY A 32 -6.12 1.11 4.91
C GLY A 32 -4.97 2.09 5.00
N GLY A 33 -4.36 2.38 3.86
CA GLY A 33 -3.21 3.27 3.80
C GLY A 33 -2.85 3.68 2.38
N ALA A 34 -1.97 4.67 2.29
CA ALA A 34 -1.33 5.07 1.06
C ALA A 34 0.12 5.50 1.34
N ILE A 35 1.00 5.29 0.36
CA ILE A 35 2.40 5.69 0.45
C ILE A 35 2.90 6.19 -0.91
N ALA A 36 3.58 7.34 -0.88
CA ALA A 36 4.27 7.90 -2.03
C ALA A 36 5.78 7.98 -1.73
N LEU A 37 6.60 7.41 -2.63
CA LEU A 37 8.05 7.47 -2.55
C LEU A 37 8.59 8.36 -3.67
N MET A 38 9.37 9.36 -3.27
CA MET A 38 10.06 10.29 -4.16
C MET A 38 11.57 10.08 -4.05
N VAL A 39 12.25 9.94 -5.20
CA VAL A 39 13.71 9.89 -5.28
C VAL A 39 14.17 10.88 -6.33
N ASP A 40 15.06 11.80 -5.95
CA ASP A 40 15.58 12.85 -6.83
C ASP A 40 14.48 13.63 -7.57
N GLY A 41 13.39 13.94 -6.86
CA GLY A 41 12.24 14.68 -7.40
C GLY A 41 11.33 13.88 -8.33
N ARG A 42 11.55 12.56 -8.48
CA ARG A 42 10.68 11.67 -9.28
C ARG A 42 9.83 10.79 -8.37
N LEU A 43 8.54 10.66 -8.71
CA LEU A 43 7.64 9.72 -8.08
C LEU A 43 7.96 8.31 -8.59
N VAL A 44 8.42 7.45 -7.69
CA VAL A 44 8.93 6.11 -8.02
C VAL A 44 8.08 5.00 -7.40
N ALA A 45 7.24 5.34 -6.43
CA ALA A 45 6.13 4.52 -6.01
C ALA A 45 4.98 5.42 -5.54
N ASP A 46 3.77 5.03 -5.87
CA ASP A 46 2.51 5.61 -5.40
C ASP A 46 1.53 4.45 -5.25
N LEU A 47 1.35 4.00 -4.01
CA LEU A 47 0.60 2.80 -3.65
C LEU A 47 -0.51 3.14 -2.67
N TRP A 48 -1.65 2.48 -2.83
CA TRP A 48 -2.77 2.56 -1.89
C TRP A 48 -3.48 1.21 -1.78
N GLY A 49 -4.16 1.02 -0.67
CA GLY A 49 -4.95 -0.18 -0.43
C GLY A 49 -5.69 -0.12 0.90
N GLY A 50 -6.62 -1.05 1.05
CA GLY A 50 -7.46 -1.18 2.23
C GLY A 50 -8.76 -0.45 2.08
N PHE A 51 -9.23 0.09 3.19
CA PHE A 51 -10.52 0.73 3.32
C PHE A 51 -10.35 2.15 3.83
N ARG A 52 -11.18 3.05 3.34
CA ARG A 52 -11.25 4.45 3.77
C ARG A 52 -11.74 4.59 5.21
N ASP A 53 -12.50 3.64 5.71
CA ASP A 53 -13.10 3.66 7.05
C ASP A 53 -12.66 2.46 7.90
N ALA A 54 -12.74 2.66 9.23
CA ALA A 54 -12.38 1.63 10.20
C ALA A 54 -13.37 0.44 10.22
N ALA A 55 -14.59 0.64 9.74
CA ALA A 55 -15.61 -0.42 9.63
C ALA A 55 -15.35 -1.36 8.43
N ARG A 56 -14.43 -0.99 7.54
CA ARG A 56 -14.08 -1.69 6.29
C ARG A 56 -15.27 -1.82 5.33
N GLU A 57 -16.09 -0.77 5.26
CA GLU A 57 -17.28 -0.74 4.40
C GLU A 57 -16.98 -0.08 3.04
N THR A 58 -16.05 0.87 3.02
CA THR A 58 -15.66 1.62 1.82
C THR A 58 -14.21 1.32 1.45
N PRO A 59 -13.95 0.64 0.32
CA PRO A 59 -12.58 0.45 -0.19
C PRO A 59 -11.91 1.77 -0.55
#